data_AF-A0A924JKI6-F1
#
_entry.id   AF-A0A924JKI6-F1
#
_cell.length_a   1.000
_cell.length_b   1.000
_cell.length_c   1.000
_cell.angle_alpha   90.00
_cell.angle_beta   90.00
_cell.angle_gamma   90.00
#
_symmetry.space_group_name_H-M   'P 1'
#
loop_
_entity.id
_entity.type
_entity.pdbx_description
1 polymer ?
#
loop_
_entity_poly.entity_id
_entity_poly.type
_entity_poly.pdbx_seq_one_letter_code
_entity_poly.pdbx_strand_id
1 'polypeptide(L)'
;MASEGLAAASIDAIARDGGVSRMTVYKWWPSREALLIDAFLRQAATMLPLPEAGDPLLRLRRHAVAYIRALNGDFGKVQLAVIAECVARTGSAKIFSERYLAIRRDAAVKIIRTGQKSGRITATEAAGDLYDRIYGTLFYQYVFGFRALSPGYAEKLVNAVLAGAPGETTSRSPG
;
A
#
# COMPACT_ATOMS: atom_id res chain seq x y z
N MET A 1 17.19 11.24 -11.45
CA MET A 1 16.99 9.93 -12.13
C MET A 1 15.54 9.44 -12.08
N ALA A 2 14.98 8.98 -10.95
CA ALA A 2 13.60 8.46 -10.93
C ALA A 2 12.50 9.52 -11.16
N SER A 3 12.66 10.73 -10.60
CA SER A 3 11.73 11.86 -10.80
C SER A 3 11.77 12.44 -12.22
N GLU A 4 12.97 12.56 -12.79
CA GLU A 4 13.18 13.04 -14.17
C GLU A 4 12.58 12.06 -15.19
N GLY A 5 12.71 10.75 -14.97
CA GLY A 5 12.05 9.73 -15.80
C GLY A 5 10.53 9.80 -15.75
N LEU A 6 9.96 10.12 -14.57
CA LEU A 6 8.52 10.30 -14.42
C LEU A 6 8.02 11.56 -15.15
N ALA A 7 8.76 12.66 -15.08
CA ALA A 7 8.47 13.90 -15.81
C ALA A 7 8.61 13.74 -17.34
N ALA A 8 9.61 12.96 -17.79
CA ALA A 8 9.86 12.67 -19.20
C ALA A 8 8.89 11.64 -19.82
N ALA A 9 8.23 10.82 -18.99
CA ALA A 9 7.21 9.86 -19.41
C ALA A 9 5.92 10.59 -19.83
N SER A 10 5.92 11.11 -21.05
CA SER A 10 4.73 11.65 -21.71
C SER A 10 4.01 10.56 -22.51
N ILE A 11 2.71 10.75 -22.72
CA ILE A 11 1.90 9.90 -23.61
C ILE A 11 2.55 9.81 -25.00
N ASP A 12 3.15 10.91 -25.47
CA ASP A 12 3.83 10.99 -26.76
C ASP A 12 5.11 10.17 -26.82
N ALA A 13 5.92 10.21 -25.76
CA ALA A 13 7.12 9.39 -25.66
C ALA A 13 6.77 7.90 -25.65
N ILE A 14 5.70 7.53 -24.94
CA ILE A 14 5.24 6.13 -24.81
C ILE A 14 4.60 5.62 -26.10
N ALA A 15 3.80 6.46 -26.77
CA ALA A 15 3.23 6.14 -28.08
C ALA A 15 4.34 5.86 -29.10
N ARG A 16 5.39 6.72 -29.11
CA ARG A 16 6.56 6.56 -29.98
C ARG A 16 7.33 5.28 -29.67
N ASP A 17 7.65 5.02 -28.41
CA ASP A 17 8.43 3.86 -27.98
C ASP A 17 7.69 2.54 -28.20
N GLY A 18 6.38 2.52 -27.92
CA GLY A 18 5.52 1.36 -28.13
C GLY A 18 5.06 1.14 -29.57
N GLY A 19 5.40 2.04 -30.51
CA GLY A 19 4.97 1.94 -31.91
C GLY A 19 3.45 2.04 -32.11
N VAL A 20 2.73 2.72 -31.20
CA VAL A 20 1.27 2.84 -31.21
C VAL A 20 0.82 4.29 -31.36
N SER A 21 -0.40 4.52 -31.83
CA SER A 21 -0.96 5.88 -31.91
C SER A 21 -1.29 6.44 -30.52
N ARG A 22 -1.28 7.78 -30.37
CA ARG A 22 -1.80 8.44 -29.15
C ARG A 22 -3.23 8.02 -28.83
N MET A 23 -4.08 7.87 -29.85
CA MET A 23 -5.46 7.42 -29.69
C MET A 23 -5.53 6.03 -29.06
N THR A 24 -4.64 5.13 -29.46
CA THR A 24 -4.50 3.80 -28.85
C THR A 24 -4.11 3.92 -27.38
N VAL A 25 -3.16 4.78 -27.03
CA VAL A 25 -2.76 4.99 -25.62
C VAL A 25 -3.92 5.57 -24.80
N TYR A 26 -4.61 6.61 -25.28
CA TYR A 26 -5.74 7.22 -24.58
C TYR A 26 -6.93 6.29 -24.39
N LYS A 27 -7.13 5.33 -25.30
CA LYS A 27 -8.17 4.29 -25.16
C LYS A 27 -7.98 3.45 -23.89
N TRP A 28 -6.74 3.17 -23.50
CA TRP A 28 -6.42 2.35 -22.32
C TRP A 28 -6.11 3.20 -21.08
N TRP A 29 -5.52 4.38 -21.28
CA TRP A 29 -5.16 5.31 -20.23
C TRP A 29 -5.73 6.70 -20.53
N PRO A 30 -6.91 7.04 -19.98
CA PRO A 30 -7.59 8.29 -20.29
C PRO A 30 -6.82 9.53 -19.83
N SER A 31 -5.81 9.37 -18.96
CA SER A 31 -4.91 10.43 -18.53
C SER A 31 -3.48 9.91 -18.32
N ARG A 32 -2.51 10.82 -18.27
CA ARG A 32 -1.11 10.48 -17.97
C ARG A 32 -0.96 9.88 -16.57
N GLU A 33 -1.75 10.34 -15.61
CA GLU A 33 -1.74 9.84 -14.23
C GLU A 33 -2.20 8.38 -14.20
N ALA A 34 -3.27 8.05 -14.95
CA ALA A 34 -3.73 6.67 -15.08
C ALA A 34 -2.63 5.74 -15.61
N LEU A 35 -1.83 6.20 -16.58
CA LEU A 35 -0.69 5.45 -17.12
C LEU A 35 0.45 5.30 -16.11
N LEU A 36 0.83 6.39 -15.43
CA LEU A 36 1.87 6.34 -14.39
C LEU A 36 1.49 5.40 -13.25
N ILE A 37 0.23 5.43 -12.82
CA ILE A 37 -0.27 4.56 -11.75
C ILE A 37 -0.25 3.09 -12.20
N ASP A 38 -0.69 2.79 -13.41
CA ASP A 38 -0.68 1.41 -13.91
C ASP A 38 0.76 0.88 -14.08
N ALA A 39 1.70 1.71 -14.54
CA ALA A 39 3.12 1.36 -14.60
C ALA A 39 3.69 1.10 -13.20
N PHE A 40 3.38 1.96 -12.24
CA PHE A 40 3.77 1.80 -10.84
C PHE A 40 3.16 0.53 -10.22
N LEU A 41 1.87 0.25 -10.46
CA LEU A 41 1.18 -0.94 -9.98
C LEU A 41 1.87 -2.23 -10.44
N ARG A 42 2.31 -2.30 -11.71
CA ARG A 42 3.05 -3.46 -12.23
C ARG A 42 4.35 -3.69 -11.47
N GLN A 43 5.13 -2.63 -11.25
CA GLN A 43 6.38 -2.73 -10.49
C GLN A 43 6.12 -3.09 -9.02
N ALA A 44 5.09 -2.51 -8.42
CA ALA A 44 4.68 -2.74 -7.03
C ALA A 44 4.20 -4.17 -6.79
N ALA A 45 3.52 -4.79 -7.77
CA ALA A 45 3.06 -6.17 -7.68
C ALA A 45 4.22 -7.17 -7.63
N THR A 46 5.30 -6.90 -8.38
CA THR A 46 6.52 -7.72 -8.36
C THR A 46 7.33 -7.52 -7.07
N MET A 47 7.50 -6.28 -6.61
CA MET A 47 8.34 -5.99 -5.44
C MET A 47 7.68 -6.30 -4.09
N LEU A 48 6.34 -6.22 -4.02
CA LEU A 48 5.59 -6.40 -2.78
C LEU A 48 4.47 -7.44 -2.95
N PRO A 49 4.83 -8.71 -3.21
CA PRO A 49 3.85 -9.76 -3.40
C PRO A 49 3.04 -10.02 -2.12
N LEU A 50 1.75 -10.30 -2.30
CA LEU A 50 0.83 -10.72 -1.24
C LEU A 50 0.33 -12.14 -1.56
N PRO A 51 1.15 -13.19 -1.32
CA PRO A 51 0.76 -14.56 -1.64
C PRO A 51 -0.48 -14.98 -0.84
N GLU A 52 -1.37 -15.79 -1.43
CA GLU A 52 -2.64 -16.19 -0.81
C GLU A 52 -2.51 -17.27 0.29
N ALA A 53 -1.45 -18.06 0.25
CA ALA A 53 -1.24 -19.21 1.13
C ALA A 53 -0.35 -18.90 2.35
N GLY A 54 -0.55 -19.67 3.43
CA GLY A 54 0.23 -19.59 4.68
C GLY A 54 -0.45 -18.83 5.81
N ASP A 55 0.21 -18.79 6.96
CA ASP A 55 -0.28 -18.15 8.18
C ASP A 55 -0.58 -16.65 7.96
N PRO A 56 -1.82 -16.18 8.20
CA PRO A 56 -2.22 -14.79 7.94
C PRO A 56 -1.39 -13.73 8.68
N LEU A 57 -1.06 -13.98 9.95
CA LEU A 57 -0.29 -13.05 10.76
C LEU A 57 1.14 -12.94 10.22
N LEU A 58 1.78 -14.08 9.93
CA LEU A 58 3.12 -14.11 9.36
C LEU A 58 3.19 -13.43 7.99
N ARG A 59 2.16 -13.62 7.15
CA ARG A 59 2.07 -12.96 5.84
C ARG A 59 2.00 -11.44 5.97
N LEU A 60 1.15 -10.92 6.86
CA LEU A 60 1.04 -9.47 7.10
C LEU A 60 2.32 -8.89 7.67
N ARG A 61 2.98 -9.58 8.60
CA ARG A 61 4.30 -9.16 9.13
C ARG A 61 5.34 -9.08 8.03
N ARG A 62 5.49 -10.14 7.24
CA ARG A 62 6.45 -10.19 6.12
C ARG A 62 6.18 -9.09 5.11
N HIS A 63 4.91 -8.86 4.79
CA HIS A 63 4.52 -7.80 3.86
C HIS A 63 4.83 -6.41 4.40
N ALA A 64 4.49 -6.10 5.66
CA ALA A 64 4.79 -4.82 6.28
C ALA A 64 6.30 -4.54 6.33
N VAL A 65 7.12 -5.56 6.62
CA VAL A 65 8.58 -5.46 6.56
C VAL A 65 9.08 -5.19 5.15
N ALA A 66 8.57 -5.93 4.16
CA ALA A 66 8.93 -5.71 2.76
C ALA A 66 8.52 -4.31 2.29
N TYR A 67 7.35 -3.83 2.72
CA TYR A 67 6.87 -2.49 2.40
C TYR A 67 7.80 -1.42 2.94
N ILE A 68 8.24 -1.52 4.20
CA ILE A 68 9.20 -0.58 4.77
C ILE A 68 10.55 -0.60 4.04
N ARG A 69 11.05 -1.79 3.67
CA ARG A 69 12.28 -1.87 2.86
C ARG A 69 12.11 -1.19 1.50
N ALA A 70 10.97 -1.38 0.85
CA ALA A 70 10.67 -0.75 -0.43
C ALA A 70 10.52 0.78 -0.29
N LEU A 71 9.85 1.25 0.75
CA LEU A 71 9.71 2.69 1.04
C LEU A 71 11.07 3.36 1.28
N ASN A 72 12.01 2.68 1.96
CA ASN A 72 13.37 3.18 2.16
C ASN A 72 14.24 3.14 0.89
N GLY A 73 13.78 2.51 -0.20
CA GLY A 73 14.46 2.44 -1.49
C GLY A 73 13.85 3.35 -2.55
N ASP A 74 14.17 3.10 -3.82
CA ASP A 74 13.66 3.91 -4.93
C ASP A 74 12.15 3.77 -5.13
N PHE A 75 11.56 2.64 -4.72
CA PHE A 75 10.11 2.46 -4.77
C PHE A 75 9.37 3.54 -3.99
N GLY A 76 9.82 3.87 -2.77
CA GLY A 76 9.19 4.93 -1.97
C GLY A 76 9.27 6.29 -2.67
N LYS A 77 10.41 6.61 -3.28
CA LYS A 77 10.59 7.89 -4.01
C LYS A 77 9.64 7.98 -5.19
N VAL A 78 9.52 6.89 -5.97
CA VAL A 78 8.59 6.80 -7.10
C VAL A 78 7.15 6.90 -6.62
N GLN A 79 6.79 6.22 -5.54
CA GLN A 79 5.43 6.28 -4.98
C GLN A 79 5.04 7.71 -4.59
N LEU A 80 5.92 8.45 -3.91
CA LEU A 80 5.68 9.86 -3.58
C LEU A 80 5.54 10.73 -4.82
N ALA A 81 6.41 10.54 -5.82
CA ALA A 81 6.36 11.30 -7.06
C ALA A 81 5.03 11.08 -7.81
N VAL A 82 4.55 9.83 -7.90
CA VAL A 82 3.25 9.52 -8.53
C VAL A 82 2.09 10.15 -7.75
N ILE A 83 2.08 10.06 -6.42
CA ILE A 83 1.04 10.68 -5.58
C ILE A 83 1.07 12.20 -5.73
N ALA A 84 2.25 12.81 -5.68
CA ALA A 84 2.42 14.25 -5.83
C ALA A 84 1.92 14.74 -7.20
N GLU A 85 2.21 14.01 -8.28
CA GLU A 85 1.71 14.33 -9.62
C GLU A 85 0.17 14.30 -9.69
N CYS A 86 -0.44 13.26 -9.08
CA CYS A 86 -1.89 13.15 -9.02
C CYS A 86 -2.52 14.33 -8.28
N VAL A 87 -1.97 14.68 -7.10
CA VAL A 87 -2.46 15.79 -6.28
C VAL A 87 -2.25 17.13 -6.98
N ALA A 88 -1.08 17.36 -7.57
CA ALA A 88 -0.77 18.61 -8.26
C ALA A 88 -1.72 18.86 -9.44
N ARG A 89 -2.12 17.82 -10.17
CA ARG A 89 -3.02 17.96 -11.33
C ARG A 89 -4.51 17.94 -11.00
N THR A 90 -4.93 17.16 -10.02
CA THR A 90 -6.36 16.90 -9.77
C THR A 90 -6.85 17.44 -8.42
N GLY A 91 -5.95 17.95 -7.58
CA GLY A 91 -6.25 18.35 -6.20
C GLY A 91 -6.46 17.16 -5.26
N SER A 92 -6.24 15.91 -5.71
CA SER A 92 -6.54 14.72 -4.93
C SER A 92 -5.65 13.53 -5.27
N ALA A 93 -5.49 12.61 -4.32
CA ALA A 93 -4.87 11.30 -4.55
C ALA A 93 -5.90 10.22 -4.95
N LYS A 94 -7.17 10.58 -5.20
CA LYS A 94 -8.28 9.64 -5.44
C LYS A 94 -7.99 8.63 -6.57
N ILE A 95 -7.45 9.08 -7.70
CA ILE A 95 -7.13 8.19 -8.82
C ILE A 95 -6.04 7.17 -8.46
N PHE A 96 -5.04 7.56 -7.66
CA PHE A 96 -4.03 6.65 -7.11
C PHE A 96 -4.67 5.64 -6.16
N SER A 97 -5.58 6.10 -5.30
CA SER A 97 -6.30 5.23 -4.37
C SER A 97 -7.17 4.20 -5.11
N GLU A 98 -7.94 4.62 -6.11
CA GLU A 98 -8.88 3.78 -6.84
C GLU A 98 -8.17 2.74 -7.72
N ARG A 99 -7.10 3.13 -8.42
CA ARG A 99 -6.40 2.23 -9.36
C ARG A 99 -5.36 1.34 -8.71
N TYR A 100 -4.74 1.78 -7.61
CA TYR A 100 -3.66 1.05 -6.95
C TYR A 100 -4.00 0.63 -5.52
N LEU A 101 -4.28 1.58 -4.62
CA LEU A 101 -4.43 1.25 -3.19
C LEU A 101 -5.65 0.37 -2.91
N ALA A 102 -6.74 0.48 -3.67
CA ALA A 102 -7.93 -0.36 -3.50
C ALA A 102 -7.59 -1.84 -3.67
N ILE A 103 -6.88 -2.21 -4.74
CA ILE A 103 -6.44 -3.59 -5.00
C ILE A 103 -5.57 -4.12 -3.85
N ARG A 104 -4.63 -3.29 -3.38
CA ARG A 104 -3.70 -3.65 -2.29
C ARG A 104 -4.41 -3.77 -0.95
N ARG A 105 -5.34 -2.85 -0.68
CA ARG A 105 -6.16 -2.84 0.53
C ARG A 105 -7.06 -4.05 0.57
N ASP A 106 -7.77 -4.37 -0.51
CA ASP A 106 -8.67 -5.53 -0.57
C ASP A 106 -7.93 -6.84 -0.32
N ALA A 107 -6.74 -7.00 -0.91
CA ALA A 107 -5.90 -8.16 -0.69
C ALA A 107 -5.49 -8.29 0.79
N ALA A 108 -4.97 -7.24 1.41
CA ALA A 108 -4.55 -7.28 2.81
C ALA A 108 -5.73 -7.44 3.78
N VAL A 109 -6.87 -6.78 3.52
CA VAL A 109 -8.11 -6.93 4.29
C VAL A 109 -8.62 -8.36 4.23
N LYS A 110 -8.55 -9.04 3.07
CA LYS A 110 -8.87 -10.47 2.94
C LYS A 110 -7.99 -11.33 3.86
N ILE A 111 -6.69 -11.02 3.95
CA ILE A 111 -5.76 -11.74 4.86
C ILE A 111 -6.14 -11.53 6.32
N ILE A 112 -6.42 -10.29 6.72
CA ILE A 112 -6.84 -9.96 8.09
C ILE A 112 -8.12 -10.72 8.44
N ARG A 113 -9.13 -10.69 7.57
CA ARG A 113 -10.39 -11.44 7.77
C ARG A 113 -10.15 -12.94 7.92
N THR A 114 -9.28 -13.54 7.11
CA THR A 114 -8.92 -14.95 7.24
C THR A 114 -8.21 -15.23 8.57
N GLY A 115 -7.33 -14.34 9.03
CA GLY A 115 -6.69 -14.45 10.34
C GLY A 115 -7.69 -14.38 11.49
N GLN A 116 -8.68 -13.48 11.41
CA GLN A 116 -9.75 -13.37 12.41
C GLN A 116 -10.60 -14.65 12.44
N LYS A 117 -11.04 -15.15 11.27
CA LYS A 117 -11.83 -16.39 11.17
C LYS A 117 -11.11 -17.64 11.70
N SER A 118 -9.79 -17.68 11.60
CA SER A 118 -8.96 -18.79 12.08
C SER A 118 -8.47 -18.63 13.52
N GLY A 119 -8.80 -17.53 14.19
CA GLY A 119 -8.32 -17.21 15.54
C GLY A 119 -6.83 -16.83 15.62
N ARG A 120 -6.14 -16.69 14.48
CA ARG A 120 -4.72 -16.27 14.41
C ARG A 120 -4.53 -14.77 14.63
N ILE A 121 -5.57 -13.98 14.38
CA ILE A 121 -5.64 -12.54 14.68
C ILE A 121 -6.76 -12.39 15.71
N THR A 122 -6.43 -11.84 16.88
CA THR A 122 -7.35 -11.70 18.02
C THR A 122 -8.05 -10.35 18.07
N ALA A 123 -7.54 -9.35 17.33
CA ALA A 123 -8.21 -8.07 17.13
C ALA A 123 -9.61 -8.27 16.52
N THR A 124 -10.63 -7.69 17.16
CA THR A 124 -12.04 -7.84 16.80
C THR A 124 -12.56 -6.68 15.95
N GLU A 125 -11.77 -5.60 15.81
CA GLU A 125 -12.11 -4.46 14.98
C GLU A 125 -12.29 -4.85 13.51
N ALA A 126 -12.95 -3.98 12.73
CA ALA A 126 -13.14 -4.22 11.31
C ALA A 126 -11.78 -4.36 10.61
N ALA A 127 -11.63 -5.39 9.77
CA ALA A 127 -10.37 -5.67 9.08
C ALA A 127 -9.83 -4.49 8.24
N GLY A 128 -10.71 -3.63 7.74
CA GLY A 128 -10.35 -2.38 7.06
C GLY A 128 -9.63 -1.41 7.98
N ASP A 129 -10.15 -1.21 9.19
CA ASP A 129 -9.59 -0.28 10.18
C ASP A 129 -8.23 -0.78 10.68
N LEU A 130 -8.10 -2.10 10.87
CA LEU A 130 -6.81 -2.73 11.19
C LEU A 130 -5.77 -2.51 10.09
N TYR A 131 -6.18 -2.61 8.82
CA TYR A 131 -5.32 -2.29 7.68
C TYR A 131 -4.91 -0.81 7.71
N ASP A 132 -5.87 0.11 7.86
CA ASP A 132 -5.63 1.55 7.82
C ASP A 132 -4.71 1.97 8.97
N ARG A 133 -4.83 1.37 10.16
CA ARG A 133 -3.91 1.57 11.29
C ARG A 133 -2.48 1.13 10.97
N ILE A 134 -2.29 -0.04 10.36
CA ILE A 134 -0.96 -0.55 10.02
C ILE A 134 -0.35 0.31 8.90
N TYR A 135 -0.93 0.30 7.71
CA TYR A 135 -0.31 0.91 6.53
C TYR A 135 -0.39 2.44 6.54
N GLY A 136 -1.44 3.01 7.14
CA GLY A 136 -1.54 4.45 7.37
C GLY A 136 -0.43 4.93 8.30
N THR A 137 -0.16 4.23 9.41
CA THR A 137 0.95 4.59 10.31
C THR A 137 2.29 4.47 9.59
N LEU A 138 2.57 3.36 8.92
CA LEU A 138 3.85 3.18 8.21
C LEU A 138 4.07 4.25 7.14
N PHE A 139 3.03 4.57 6.35
CA PHE A 139 3.13 5.57 5.29
C PHE A 139 3.20 7.00 5.83
N TYR A 140 2.45 7.34 6.89
CA TYR A 140 2.53 8.64 7.55
C TYR A 140 3.95 8.90 8.10
N GLN A 141 4.52 7.91 8.78
CA GLN A 141 5.90 7.97 9.28
C GLN A 141 6.92 8.13 8.16
N TYR A 142 6.69 7.46 7.03
CA TYR A 142 7.54 7.57 5.84
C TYR A 142 7.50 8.98 5.23
N VAL A 143 6.30 9.54 5.03
CA VAL A 143 6.11 10.86 4.39
C VAL A 143 6.74 11.97 5.21
N PHE A 144 6.54 11.95 6.53
CA PHE A 144 6.91 13.08 7.41
C PHE A 144 8.20 12.85 8.20
N GLY A 145 8.78 11.65 8.17
CA GLY A 145 10.07 11.38 8.78
C GLY A 145 10.10 11.47 10.31
N PHE A 146 8.96 11.39 11.00
CA PHE A 146 8.91 11.46 12.47
C PHE A 146 9.70 10.34 13.15
N ARG A 147 9.92 9.21 12.46
CA ARG A 147 10.72 8.11 12.97
C ARG A 147 11.43 7.35 11.86
N ALA A 148 12.63 6.86 12.18
CA ALA A 148 13.33 5.92 11.32
C ALA A 148 12.49 4.64 11.16
N LEU A 149 12.15 4.34 9.92
CA LEU A 149 11.40 3.16 9.55
C LEU A 149 12.32 1.94 9.47
N SER A 150 12.11 0.99 10.37
CA SER A 150 12.87 -0.25 10.44
C SER A 150 11.98 -1.49 10.30
N PRO A 151 12.52 -2.61 9.82
CA PRO A 151 11.82 -3.90 9.82
C PRO A 151 11.24 -4.27 11.19
N GLY A 152 12.03 -4.08 12.26
CA GLY A 152 11.60 -4.38 13.62
C GLY A 152 10.44 -3.51 14.10
N TYR A 153 10.33 -2.27 13.62
CA TYR A 153 9.17 -1.45 13.89
C TYR A 153 7.91 -1.99 13.21
N ALA A 154 8.00 -2.32 11.93
CA ALA A 154 6.86 -2.86 11.17
C ALA A 154 6.29 -4.10 11.84
N GLU A 155 7.15 -5.03 12.29
CA GLU A 155 6.73 -6.23 12.99
C GLU A 155 6.02 -5.93 14.32
N LYS A 156 6.59 -5.02 15.13
CA LYS A 156 5.99 -4.61 16.41
C LYS A 156 4.63 -3.96 16.20
N LEU A 157 4.50 -3.10 15.19
CA LEU A 157 3.24 -2.44 14.84
C LEU A 157 2.18 -3.47 14.43
N VAL A 158 2.52 -4.39 13.51
CA VAL A 158 1.59 -5.43 13.05
C VAL A 158 1.12 -6.29 14.21
N ASN A 159 2.03 -6.76 15.07
CA ASN A 159 1.66 -7.57 16.23
C ASN A 159 0.74 -6.79 17.18
N ALA A 160 1.07 -5.54 17.50
CA ALA A 160 0.29 -4.74 18.42
C ALA A 160 -1.13 -4.44 17.89
N VAL A 161 -1.26 -4.13 16.60
CA VAL A 161 -2.57 -3.85 16.00
C VAL A 161 -3.41 -5.14 15.88
N LEU A 162 -2.80 -6.27 15.53
CA LEU A 162 -3.53 -7.52 15.29
C LEU A 162 -3.77 -8.38 16.53
N ALA A 163 -3.08 -8.11 17.64
CA ALA A 163 -3.37 -8.72 18.94
C ALA A 163 -4.64 -8.15 19.61
N GLY A 164 -5.11 -6.98 19.17
CA GLY A 164 -6.17 -6.22 19.84
C GLY A 164 -5.66 -5.47 21.07
N ALA A 165 -6.48 -4.57 21.63
CA ALA A 165 -6.18 -3.98 22.93
C ALA A 165 -6.19 -5.09 24.00
N PRO A 166 -5.31 -5.03 25.03
CA PRO A 166 -5.50 -5.87 26.20
C PRO A 166 -6.92 -5.62 26.70
N GLY A 167 -7.77 -6.64 26.63
CA GLY A 167 -9.15 -6.49 27.06
C GLY A 167 -9.15 -5.97 28.49
N GLU A 168 -9.92 -4.90 28.74
CA GLU A 168 -10.44 -4.62 30.07
C GLU A 168 -11.04 -5.94 30.55
N THR A 169 -10.32 -6.62 31.44
CA THR A 169 -10.81 -7.84 32.06
C THR A 169 -12.06 -7.38 32.79
N THR A 170 -13.23 -7.63 32.21
CA THR A 170 -14.49 -7.35 32.87
C THR A 170 -14.50 -8.22 34.10
N SER A 171 -14.09 -7.62 35.23
CA SER A 171 -14.20 -8.19 36.55
C SER A 171 -15.68 -8.45 36.77
N ARG A 172 -16.14 -9.66 36.43
CA ARG A 172 -17.38 -10.18 36.97
C ARG A 172 -17.13 -10.39 38.46
N SER A 173 -17.53 -9.40 39.27
CA SER A 173 -17.76 -9.61 40.70
C SER A 173 -18.76 -10.76 40.86
N PRO A 174 -18.49 -11.75 41.72
CA PRO A 174 -19.51 -12.67 42.16
C PRO A 174 -20.41 -11.92 43.16
N GLY A 175 -21.70 -11.86 42.84
CA GLY A 175 -22.78 -11.48 43.75
C GLY A 175 -23.82 -12.58 43.75
#